data_AF-A0A938WPT8-F1
#
_entry.id   AF-A0A938WPT8-F1
#
_cell.length_a   1.000
_cell.length_b   1.000
_cell.length_c   1.000
_cell.angle_alpha   90.00
_cell.angle_beta   90.00
_cell.angle_gamma   90.00
#
_symmetry.space_group_name_H-M   'P 1'
#
loop_
_entity.id
_entity.type
_entity.pdbx_description
1 polymer ?
#
loop_
_entity_poly.entity_id
_entity_poly.type
_entity_poly.pdbx_seq_one_letter_code
_entity_poly.pdbx_strand_id
1 'polypeptide(L)'
;MARELLQNISSDPHQSCVRNKPQISTEQYDLQVIVPAYNACKYIETCIDSVLKLPISSSLIVTVVNDGSTDNTEDILKKYSNDDRVEIITQKNQGFSGARNRALAEIKGRYITFLDSDDEFLRGGKE
;
A
#
# COMPACT_ATOMS: atom_id res chain seq x y z
N MET A 1 12.62 35.67 9.34
CA MET A 1 12.63 34.56 10.32
C MET A 1 11.93 33.29 9.84
N ALA A 2 10.59 33.17 9.85
CA ALA A 2 9.94 31.90 9.46
C ALA A 2 10.15 31.50 7.98
N ARG A 3 10.15 32.50 7.08
CA ARG A 3 10.36 32.29 5.64
C ARG A 3 11.77 31.80 5.31
N GLU A 4 12.80 32.35 5.97
CA GLU A 4 14.21 31.93 5.77
C GLU A 4 14.45 30.50 6.28
N LEU A 5 13.83 30.12 7.41
CA LEU A 5 13.90 28.74 7.93
C LEU A 5 13.32 27.72 6.95
N LEU A 6 12.17 28.02 6.35
CA LEU A 6 11.54 27.13 5.36
C LEU A 6 12.36 27.04 4.06
N GLN A 7 12.94 28.15 3.61
CA GLN A 7 13.80 28.20 2.42
C GLN A 7 15.11 27.43 2.60
N ASN A 8 15.62 27.28 3.82
CA ASN A 8 16.83 26.51 4.10
C ASN A 8 16.58 24.99 4.24
N ILE A 9 15.34 24.56 4.46
CA ILE A 9 14.98 23.14 4.62
C ILE A 9 14.48 22.54 3.30
N SER A 10 13.76 23.32 2.48
CA SER A 10 13.33 22.91 1.15
C SER A 10 14.27 23.50 0.10
N SER A 11 14.96 22.65 -0.66
CA SER A 11 15.89 23.06 -1.72
C SER A 11 15.22 23.78 -2.90
N ASP A 12 13.90 23.70 -3.03
CA ASP A 12 13.12 24.48 -3.99
C ASP A 12 11.69 24.77 -3.49
N PRO A 13 11.47 25.87 -2.76
CA PRO A 13 10.16 26.27 -2.26
C PRO A 13 9.26 26.91 -3.33
N HIS A 14 9.77 27.07 -4.57
CA HIS A 14 9.04 27.63 -5.71
C HIS A 14 8.63 26.56 -6.74
N GLN A 15 9.18 25.35 -6.65
CA GLN A 15 8.69 24.21 -7.41
C GLN A 15 7.35 23.71 -6.88
N SER A 16 6.48 23.34 -7.81
CA SER A 16 5.31 22.53 -7.51
C SER A 16 5.76 21.13 -7.12
N CYS A 17 4.99 20.43 -6.29
CA CYS A 17 5.17 19.01 -5.98
C CYS A 17 4.95 18.07 -7.20
N VAL A 18 4.87 18.63 -8.41
CA VAL A 18 4.80 17.91 -9.67
C VAL A 18 6.17 17.31 -9.97
N ARG A 19 6.30 16.03 -9.63
CA ARG A 19 7.41 15.19 -10.08
C ARG A 19 7.02 14.58 -11.42
N ASN A 20 7.94 14.58 -12.39
CA ASN A 20 7.77 13.76 -13.60
C ASN A 20 7.51 12.32 -13.16
N LYS A 21 6.33 11.79 -13.50
CA LYS A 21 6.00 10.39 -13.21
C LYS A 21 7.09 9.52 -13.84
N PRO A 22 7.75 8.61 -13.09
CA PRO A 22 8.48 7.54 -13.74
C PRO A 22 7.49 6.85 -14.69
N GLN A 23 7.92 6.58 -15.94
CA GLN A 23 7.09 5.79 -16.83
C GLN A 23 6.83 4.45 -16.14
N ILE A 24 5.58 4.20 -15.76
CA ILE A 24 5.16 2.90 -15.23
C ILE A 24 5.26 1.94 -16.42
N SER A 25 6.36 1.22 -16.47
CA SER A 25 6.64 0.25 -17.52
C SER A 25 5.69 -0.93 -17.32
N THR A 26 4.64 -0.97 -18.16
CA THR A 26 3.61 -2.02 -18.26
C THR A 26 2.70 -2.18 -17.04
N GLU A 27 1.49 -1.61 -17.13
CA GLU A 27 0.38 -1.89 -16.21
C GLU A 27 -0.01 -3.38 -16.35
N GLN A 28 0.30 -4.19 -15.34
CA GLN A 28 0.01 -5.63 -15.33
C GLN A 28 -1.38 -5.93 -14.72
N TYR A 29 -1.85 -5.04 -13.83
CA TYR A 29 -3.13 -5.17 -13.15
C TYR A 29 -3.97 -3.91 -13.35
N ASP A 30 -5.30 -4.03 -13.33
CA ASP A 30 -6.19 -2.88 -13.42
C ASP A 30 -6.22 -2.12 -12.08
N LEU A 31 -6.23 -2.83 -10.95
CA LEU A 31 -6.28 -2.26 -9.60
C LEU A 31 -5.17 -2.84 -8.71
N GLN A 32 -4.42 -1.97 -8.04
CA GLN A 32 -3.50 -2.33 -6.97
C GLN A 32 -3.97 -1.73 -5.64
N VAL A 33 -4.21 -2.60 -4.66
CA VAL A 33 -4.59 -2.19 -3.30
C VAL A 33 -3.36 -2.27 -2.41
N ILE A 34 -2.96 -1.14 -1.84
CA ILE A 34 -1.78 -1.03 -0.98
C ILE A 34 -2.24 -1.08 0.48
N VAL A 35 -1.72 -2.04 1.24
CA VAL A 35 -2.04 -2.26 2.65
C VAL A 35 -0.77 -2.08 3.50
N PRO A 36 -0.54 -0.91 4.12
CA PRO A 36 0.50 -0.76 5.12
C PRO A 36 0.11 -1.54 6.39
N ALA A 37 1.02 -2.37 6.92
CA ALA A 37 0.76 -3.18 8.10
C ALA A 37 1.90 -3.05 9.11
N TYR A 38 1.55 -2.73 10.36
CA TYR A 38 2.45 -2.79 11.50
C TYR A 38 1.68 -3.25 12.73
N ASN A 39 2.04 -4.42 13.26
CA ASN A 39 1.35 -5.05 14.39
C ASN A 39 -0.17 -5.22 14.19
N ALA A 40 -0.55 -5.74 13.02
CA ALA A 40 -1.94 -5.85 12.55
C ALA A 40 -2.49 -7.29 12.59
N CYS A 41 -1.89 -8.19 13.38
CA CYS A 41 -2.22 -9.62 13.34
C CYS A 41 -3.70 -9.95 13.61
N LYS A 42 -4.45 -9.05 14.25
CA LYS A 42 -5.88 -9.25 14.54
C LYS A 42 -6.79 -9.04 13.33
N TYR A 43 -6.38 -8.23 12.37
CA TYR A 43 -7.26 -7.71 11.32
C TYR A 43 -6.74 -7.95 9.91
N ILE A 44 -5.43 -8.13 9.75
CA ILE A 44 -4.78 -8.21 8.44
C ILE A 44 -5.31 -9.35 7.56
N GLU A 45 -5.69 -10.49 8.16
CA GLU A 45 -6.30 -11.61 7.44
C GLU A 45 -7.64 -11.20 6.82
N THR A 46 -8.53 -10.63 7.63
CA THR A 46 -9.83 -10.11 7.18
C THR A 46 -9.67 -9.02 6.12
N CYS A 47 -8.72 -8.10 6.34
CA CYS A 47 -8.41 -7.01 5.42
C CYS A 47 -8.05 -7.54 4.04
N ILE A 48 -7.03 -8.41 3.94
CA ILE A 48 -6.57 -9.01 2.67
C ILE A 48 -7.69 -9.82 2.02
N ASP A 49 -8.37 -10.66 2.80
CA ASP A 49 -9.48 -11.48 2.33
C ASP A 49 -10.61 -10.65 1.72
N SER A 50 -10.94 -9.50 2.31
CA SER A 50 -12.00 -8.61 1.81
C SER A 50 -11.67 -8.10 0.39
N VAL A 51 -10.40 -7.78 0.16
CA VAL A 51 -9.89 -7.31 -1.13
C VAL A 51 -9.93 -8.44 -2.16
N LEU A 52 -9.43 -9.62 -1.81
CA LEU A 52 -9.42 -10.80 -2.70
C LEU A 52 -10.83 -11.29 -3.08
N LYS A 53 -11.83 -10.96 -2.26
CA LYS A 53 -13.25 -11.32 -2.45
C LYS A 53 -14.08 -10.22 -3.14
N LEU A 54 -13.46 -9.13 -3.60
CA LEU A 54 -14.15 -8.06 -4.32
C LEU A 54 -14.81 -8.59 -5.61
N PRO A 55 -16.08 -8.27 -5.87
CA PRO A 55 -16.80 -8.73 -7.06
C PRO A 55 -16.49 -7.84 -8.28
N ILE A 56 -15.24 -7.81 -8.71
CA ILE A 56 -14.82 -7.04 -9.89
C ILE A 56 -14.38 -7.99 -11.02
N SER A 57 -14.67 -7.61 -12.27
CA SER A 57 -14.22 -8.36 -13.45
C SER A 57 -12.79 -8.00 -13.87
N SER A 58 -12.24 -6.94 -13.31
CA SER A 58 -10.90 -6.42 -13.60
C SER A 58 -9.82 -7.16 -12.81
N SER A 59 -8.60 -7.16 -13.33
CA SER A 59 -7.43 -7.74 -12.65
C SER A 59 -7.01 -6.92 -11.43
N LEU A 60 -6.62 -7.61 -10.35
CA LEU A 60 -6.31 -7.01 -9.05
C LEU A 60 -5.05 -7.63 -8.45
N ILE A 61 -4.26 -6.80 -7.78
CA ILE A 61 -3.18 -7.21 -6.89
C ILE A 61 -3.27 -6.47 -5.55
N VAL A 62 -2.97 -7.17 -4.46
CA VAL A 62 -2.87 -6.61 -3.11
C VAL A 62 -1.40 -6.57 -2.73
N THR A 63 -0.86 -5.38 -2.47
CA THR A 63 0.52 -5.22 -2.00
C THR A 63 0.49 -4.87 -0.52
N VAL A 64 0.87 -5.82 0.32
CA VAL A 64 0.97 -5.64 1.77
C VAL A 64 2.39 -5.27 2.13
N VAL A 65 2.57 -4.13 2.80
CA VAL A 65 3.87 -3.71 3.30
C VAL A 65 3.95 -3.95 4.80
N ASN A 66 4.63 -5.02 5.21
CA ASN A 66 4.94 -5.28 6.61
C ASN A 66 6.08 -4.36 7.04
N ASP A 67 5.76 -3.30 7.79
CA ASP A 67 6.69 -2.26 8.26
C ASP A 67 7.42 -2.69 9.55
N GLY A 68 7.95 -3.91 9.55
CA GLY A 68 8.75 -4.44 10.66
C GLY A 68 7.92 -4.80 11.89
N SER A 69 6.76 -5.43 11.68
CA SER A 69 5.92 -5.92 12.79
C SER A 69 6.69 -6.84 13.74
N THR A 70 6.37 -6.74 15.02
CA THR A 70 6.96 -7.55 16.10
C THR A 70 5.98 -8.57 16.69
N ASP A 71 4.74 -8.58 16.19
CA ASP A 71 3.70 -9.54 16.55
C ASP A 71 3.58 -10.66 15.48
N ASN A 72 2.49 -11.42 15.51
CA ASN A 72 2.23 -12.52 14.57
C ASN A 72 1.77 -12.07 13.18
N THR A 73 1.88 -10.78 12.83
CA THR A 73 1.45 -10.27 11.50
C THR A 73 2.19 -11.00 10.39
N GLU A 74 3.51 -11.16 10.52
CA GLU A 74 4.32 -11.83 9.49
C GLU A 74 3.91 -13.29 9.27
N ASP A 75 3.57 -14.01 10.35
CA ASP A 75 3.13 -15.41 10.25
C ASP A 75 1.78 -15.55 9.54
N ILE A 76 0.89 -14.58 9.70
CA ILE A 76 -0.37 -14.54 8.96
C ILE A 76 -0.12 -14.22 7.49
N LEU A 77 0.78 -13.28 7.19
CA LEU A 77 1.13 -12.94 5.81
C LEU A 77 1.72 -14.14 5.05
N LYS A 78 2.50 -15.01 5.71
CA LYS A 78 3.03 -16.24 5.10
C LYS A 78 1.94 -17.14 4.50
N LYS A 79 0.70 -17.10 5.01
CA LYS A 79 -0.43 -17.87 4.44
C LYS A 79 -0.74 -17.47 2.99
N TYR A 80 -0.47 -16.22 2.63
CA TYR A 80 -0.74 -15.66 1.31
C TYR A 80 0.44 -15.75 0.34
N SER A 81 1.58 -16.31 0.77
CA SER A 81 2.82 -16.39 -0.04
C SER A 81 2.66 -17.16 -1.37
N ASN A 82 1.62 -17.97 -1.51
CA ASN A 82 1.31 -18.74 -2.72
C ASN A 82 0.14 -18.17 -3.55
N ASP A 83 -0.48 -17.05 -3.15
CA ASP A 83 -1.51 -16.38 -3.97
C ASP A 83 -0.84 -15.33 -4.87
N ASP A 84 -0.87 -15.55 -6.18
CA ASP A 84 -0.26 -14.65 -7.18
C ASP A 84 -0.88 -13.23 -7.21
N ARG A 85 -1.99 -13.03 -6.50
CA ARG A 85 -2.64 -11.71 -6.33
C ARG A 85 -2.21 -11.01 -5.05
N VAL A 86 -1.35 -11.62 -4.21
CA VAL A 86 -0.83 -11.00 -2.99
C VAL A 86 0.67 -10.88 -3.05
N GLU A 87 1.15 -9.64 -2.96
CA GLU A 87 2.56 -9.31 -2.85
C GLU A 87 2.87 -8.82 -1.44
N ILE A 88 3.89 -9.40 -0.82
CA ILE A 88 4.30 -9.04 0.54
C ILE A 88 5.68 -8.40 0.47
N ILE A 89 5.77 -7.15 0.92
CA ILE A 89 7.03 -6.42 1.07
C ILE A 89 7.31 -6.27 2.55
N THR A 90 8.42 -6.85 3.03
CA THR A 90 8.87 -6.64 4.40
C THR A 90 10.01 -5.63 4.43
N GLN A 91 9.90 -4.65 5.32
CA GLN A 91 10.96 -3.68 5.57
C GLN A 91 11.15 -3.45 7.07
N LYS A 92 12.27 -2.83 7.45
CA LYS A 92 12.41 -2.27 8.81
C LYS A 92 11.41 -1.13 8.97
N ASN A 93 10.85 -0.96 10.18
CA ASN A 93 9.91 0.11 10.49
C ASN A 93 10.42 1.49 10.03
N GLN A 94 9.70 2.11 9.10
CA GLN A 94 9.89 3.49 8.62
C GLN A 94 8.62 4.34 8.78
N GLY A 95 7.66 3.83 9.54
CA GLY A 95 6.37 4.44 9.74
C GLY A 95 5.45 4.29 8.53
N PHE A 96 4.21 4.69 8.76
CA PHE A 96 3.09 4.51 7.83
C PHE A 96 3.33 5.13 6.45
N SER A 97 3.86 6.36 6.41
CA SER A 97 4.23 7.03 5.16
C SER A 97 5.38 6.32 4.44
N GLY A 98 6.35 5.78 5.18
CA GLY A 98 7.45 5.00 4.64
C GLY A 98 6.94 3.73 3.95
N ALA A 99 6.02 3.01 4.61
CA ALA A 99 5.39 1.82 4.04
C ALA A 99 4.63 2.12 2.73
N ARG A 100 3.83 3.19 2.70
CA ARG A 100 3.13 3.61 1.47
C ARG A 100 4.10 4.00 0.35
N ASN A 101 5.14 4.77 0.68
CA ASN A 101 6.16 5.18 -0.30
C ASN A 101 6.91 3.97 -0.87
N ARG A 102 7.15 2.95 -0.05
CA ARG A 102 7.78 1.71 -0.50
C ARG A 102 6.94 0.98 -1.54
N ALA A 103 5.63 0.87 -1.32
CA ALA A 103 4.70 0.28 -2.28
C ALA A 103 4.56 1.13 -3.55
N LEU A 104 4.51 2.45 -3.41
CA LEU A 104 4.43 3.39 -4.55
C LEU A 104 5.66 3.33 -5.48
N ALA A 105 6.81 2.84 -4.99
CA ALA A 105 7.99 2.60 -5.82
C ALA A 105 7.85 1.35 -6.70
N GLU A 106 6.89 0.46 -6.42
CA GLU A 106 6.65 -0.82 -7.09
C GLU A 106 5.21 -0.94 -7.60
N ILE A 107 4.70 0.16 -8.19
CA ILE A 107 3.36 0.17 -8.78
C ILE A 107 3.33 -0.73 -10.02
N LYS A 108 2.34 -1.62 -10.05
CA LYS A 108 1.99 -2.54 -11.14
C LYS A 108 0.56 -2.35 -11.63
N GLY A 109 -0.24 -1.60 -10.88
CA GLY A 109 -1.66 -1.36 -11.14
C GLY A 109 -1.93 -0.04 -11.84
N ARG A 110 -2.81 -0.08 -12.83
CA ARG A 110 -3.30 1.12 -13.55
C ARG A 110 -3.98 2.12 -12.62
N TYR A 111 -4.72 1.60 -11.65
CA TYR A 111 -5.31 2.35 -10.55
C TYR A 111 -4.73 1.86 -9.23
N ILE A 112 -4.51 2.80 -8.30
CA ILE A 112 -4.06 2.49 -6.95
C ILE A 112 -5.10 2.96 -5.92
N THR A 113 -5.24 2.21 -4.84
CA THR A 113 -5.94 2.67 -3.64
C THR A 113 -5.22 2.17 -2.41
N PHE A 114 -5.40 2.87 -1.29
CA PHE A 114 -4.92 2.42 0.01
C PHE A 114 -6.07 1.80 0.78
N LEU A 115 -5.77 0.76 1.54
CA LEU A 115 -6.67 0.18 2.54
C LEU A 115 -5.87 0.00 3.82
N ASP A 116 -6.40 0.49 4.93
CA ASP A 116 -5.73 0.37 6.21
C ASP A 116 -5.89 -1.07 6.75
N SER A 117 -4.87 -1.58 7.44
CA SER A 117 -4.79 -3.01 7.81
C SER A 117 -5.86 -3.49 8.80
N ASP A 118 -6.57 -2.55 9.43
CA ASP A 118 -7.67 -2.74 10.36
C ASP A 118 -9.07 -2.49 9.74
N ASP A 119 -9.11 -2.11 8.46
CA ASP A 119 -10.33 -1.92 7.68
C ASP A 119 -10.57 -3.07 6.68
N GLU A 120 -11.80 -3.18 6.21
CA GLU A 120 -12.21 -4.12 5.17
C GLU A 120 -13.08 -3.45 4.11
N PHE A 121 -13.04 -3.98 2.88
CA PHE A 121 -14.04 -3.63 1.89
C PHE A 121 -15.36 -4.35 2.17
N LEU A 122 -16.39 -3.57 2.47
CA LEU A 122 -17.75 -4.09 2.50
C LEU A 122 -18.20 -4.43 1.08
N ARG A 123 -18.80 -5.61 0.93
CA ARG A 123 -19.56 -5.90 -0.28
C ARG A 123 -20.72 -4.92 -0.34
N GLY A 124 -20.80 -4.13 -1.41
CA GLY A 124 -21.92 -3.24 -1.64
C GLY A 124 -23.22 -3.99 -1.38
N GLY A 125 -24.01 -3.48 -0.43
CA GLY A 125 -25.32 -4.04 -0.13
C GLY A 125 -26.11 -4.13 -1.42
N LYS A 126 -26.70 -5.30 -1.69
CA LYS A 126 -27.83 -5.36 -2.61
C LYS A 126 -28.92 -4.51 -1.99
N GLU A 127 -29.16 -3.32 -2.53
CA GLU A 127 -30.51 -2.77 -2.57
C GLU A 127 -31.27 -3.40 -3.75
#